data_AF-A0A2N2HV29-F1
#
_entry.id   AF-A0A2N2HV29-F1
#
_cell.length_a   1.000
_cell.length_b   1.000
_cell.length_c   1.000
_cell.angle_alpha   90.00
_cell.angle_beta   90.00
_cell.angle_gamma   90.00
#
_symmetry.space_group_name_H-M   'P 1'
#
loop_
_entity.id
_entity.type
_entity.pdbx_description
1 polymer ?
#
loop_
_entity_poly.entity_id
_entity_poly.type
_entity_poly.pdbx_seq_one_letter_code
_entity_poly.pdbx_strand_id
1 'polypeptide(L)'
;MGPITLFDKSFLQSLNLDESVWFDNFFYSVICPIFYVETLADLEKAVRQGRTQEQEVGYIADKSPEFHRNHCSYHRSLCLGNMMGYPVPMNGQIPVSGGRAVESDEGEKGLVFELSDEAQALSRWQDGKFLELERKFAIVWRRSLENLDLLAAASIIRAMGIDEKTCKTLDQAKQIAEEVISSWLPTDIVKLASIFLGISPAQERLILDAWVRAGNTPFPVYAPYAAHVLSVEVFFRIALGSNLISTQRLSNRTDIAYLFYLPFCMIFISSDKLHRNCAPLFLRKDQEFVWGEDLKSDLRRLNEHYSTLPKEEKEKGIMDFASEPPKEGKYLVSSLWDRHLPRWRNIKSGIPKMTPEAEKKLVEQIKRQSDSRRSLPLDEINEADADFMTIKHKVRRRKGSWWQVPKDLKVSDEE
;
A
#
# COMPACT_ATOMS: atom_id res chain seq x y z
N MET A 1 8.81 -15.36 0.38
CA MET A 1 8.02 -14.11 0.31
C MET A 1 7.53 -13.95 -1.12
N GLY A 2 6.26 -13.54 -1.30
CA GLY A 2 5.65 -13.36 -2.61
C GLY A 2 5.90 -11.97 -3.22
N PRO A 3 5.41 -11.72 -4.45
CA PRO A 3 5.49 -10.43 -5.12
C PRO A 3 4.79 -9.32 -4.31
N ILE A 4 5.28 -8.09 -4.42
CA ILE A 4 4.72 -6.94 -3.71
C ILE A 4 3.49 -6.41 -4.45
N THR A 5 2.33 -6.40 -3.80
CA THR A 5 1.05 -6.04 -4.41
C THR A 5 0.44 -4.79 -3.77
N LEU A 6 0.11 -3.80 -4.60
CA LEU A 6 -0.89 -2.80 -4.26
C LEU A 6 -2.27 -3.35 -4.65
N PHE A 7 -3.29 -3.07 -3.85
CA PHE A 7 -4.67 -3.40 -4.21
C PHE A 7 -5.61 -2.28 -3.79
N ASP A 8 -6.73 -2.17 -4.46
CA ASP A 8 -7.82 -1.29 -4.05
C ASP A 8 -8.87 -2.02 -3.22
N LYS A 9 -9.72 -1.23 -2.55
CA LYS A 9 -10.80 -1.79 -1.74
C LYS A 9 -11.78 -2.63 -2.56
N SER A 10 -12.04 -2.28 -3.82
CA SER A 10 -12.98 -3.01 -4.68
C SER A 10 -12.57 -4.48 -4.87
N PHE A 11 -11.28 -4.74 -5.04
CA PHE A 11 -10.74 -6.10 -5.09
C PHE A 11 -10.96 -6.83 -3.76
N LEU A 12 -10.54 -6.26 -2.64
CA LEU A 12 -10.64 -6.93 -1.34
C LEU A 12 -12.09 -7.21 -0.94
N GLN A 13 -13.00 -6.27 -1.22
CA GLN A 13 -14.44 -6.45 -1.01
C GLN A 13 -15.00 -7.63 -1.81
N SER A 14 -14.46 -7.88 -3.00
CA SER A 14 -14.92 -8.97 -3.87
C SER A 14 -14.58 -10.37 -3.33
N LEU A 15 -13.53 -10.51 -2.52
CA LEU A 15 -13.06 -11.80 -2.01
C LEU A 15 -13.99 -12.34 -0.91
N ASN A 16 -14.06 -13.65 -0.72
CA ASN A 16 -14.52 -14.22 0.54
C ASN A 16 -13.36 -14.34 1.55
N LEU A 17 -13.65 -14.79 2.79
CA LEU A 17 -12.63 -14.92 3.83
C LEU A 17 -11.50 -15.89 3.43
N ASP A 18 -11.84 -17.05 2.88
CA ASP A 18 -10.84 -18.07 2.51
C ASP A 18 -9.99 -17.60 1.31
N GLU A 19 -10.59 -16.95 0.31
CA GLU A 19 -9.88 -16.31 -0.80
C GLU A 19 -8.89 -15.25 -0.29
N SER A 20 -9.27 -14.48 0.75
CA SER A 20 -8.39 -13.47 1.35
C SER A 20 -7.20 -14.06 2.12
N VAL A 21 -7.34 -15.27 2.68
CA VAL A 21 -6.22 -16.00 3.31
C VAL A 21 -5.16 -16.34 2.27
N TRP A 22 -5.57 -16.86 1.11
CA TRP A 22 -4.64 -17.20 0.03
C TRP A 22 -3.97 -15.97 -0.58
N PHE A 23 -4.70 -14.85 -0.66
CA PHE A 23 -4.12 -13.58 -1.08
C PHE A 23 -3.00 -13.13 -0.12
N ASP A 24 -3.27 -13.08 1.19
CA ASP A 24 -2.26 -12.72 2.19
C ASP A 24 -1.09 -13.72 2.23
N ASN A 25 -1.35 -15.01 2.00
CA ASN A 25 -0.30 -16.03 2.02
C ASN A 25 0.69 -15.92 0.86
N PHE A 26 0.21 -15.59 -0.35
CA PHE A 26 1.04 -15.62 -1.56
C PHE A 26 1.54 -14.25 -2.03
N PHE A 27 1.14 -13.15 -1.40
CA PHE A 27 1.53 -11.81 -1.80
C PHE A 27 1.96 -10.95 -0.62
N TYR A 28 2.86 -10.00 -0.90
CA TYR A 28 3.31 -9.02 0.08
C TYR A 28 2.57 -7.70 -0.14
N SER A 29 1.64 -7.38 0.75
CA SER A 29 0.62 -6.35 0.53
C SER A 29 1.05 -4.96 0.99
N VAL A 30 0.93 -4.00 0.07
CA VAL A 30 1.02 -2.56 0.33
C VAL A 30 -0.34 -2.06 0.82
N ILE A 31 -0.45 -1.79 2.11
CA ILE A 31 -1.61 -1.09 2.68
C ILE A 31 -1.35 0.41 2.55
N CYS A 32 -1.85 1.02 1.47
CA CYS A 32 -1.72 2.46 1.30
C CYS A 32 -2.77 3.20 2.18
N PRO A 33 -2.47 4.43 2.63
CA PRO A 33 -3.41 5.22 3.43
C PRO A 33 -4.78 5.46 2.76
N ILE A 34 -4.85 5.43 1.43
CA ILE A 34 -6.09 5.58 0.68
C ILE A 34 -7.07 4.44 1.01
N PHE A 35 -6.58 3.21 1.14
CA PHE A 35 -7.41 2.05 1.51
C PHE A 35 -8.05 2.20 2.89
N TYR A 36 -7.27 2.65 3.88
CA TYR A 36 -7.75 2.85 5.25
C TYR A 36 -8.89 3.87 5.28
N VAL A 37 -8.68 5.00 4.61
CA VAL A 37 -9.66 6.07 4.47
C VAL A 37 -10.91 5.60 3.75
N GLU A 38 -10.74 4.92 2.62
CA GLU A 38 -11.85 4.46 1.80
C GLU A 38 -12.71 3.45 2.58
N THR A 39 -12.07 2.64 3.41
CA THR A 39 -12.72 1.69 4.32
C THR A 39 -13.49 2.43 5.42
N LEU A 40 -12.86 3.39 6.10
CA LEU A 40 -13.53 4.24 7.10
C LEU A 40 -14.73 5.00 6.54
N ALA A 41 -14.65 5.45 5.29
CA ALA A 41 -15.72 6.19 4.66
C ALA A 41 -17.03 5.38 4.57
N ASP A 42 -16.99 4.05 4.62
CA ASP A 42 -18.20 3.21 4.65
C ASP A 42 -18.96 3.29 5.98
N LEU A 43 -18.32 3.77 7.06
CA LEU A 43 -19.01 4.07 8.34
C LEU A 43 -20.12 5.12 8.19
N GLU A 44 -20.13 5.87 7.08
CA GLU A 44 -21.10 6.96 6.84
C GLU A 44 -21.98 6.69 5.61
N LYS A 45 -21.81 5.56 4.92
CA LYS A 45 -22.64 5.22 3.75
C LYS A 45 -23.93 4.54 4.19
N ALA A 46 -25.04 4.78 3.48
CA ALA A 46 -26.24 3.97 3.64
C ALA A 46 -25.91 2.52 3.23
N VAL A 47 -26.11 1.58 4.16
CA VAL A 47 -25.75 0.17 3.95
C VAL A 47 -26.79 -0.55 3.09
N ARG A 48 -26.37 -1.62 2.41
CA ARG A 48 -27.30 -2.57 1.78
C ARG A 48 -28.22 -3.17 2.86
N GLN A 49 -29.49 -3.42 2.52
CA GLN A 49 -30.51 -3.94 3.45
C GLN A 49 -29.97 -5.11 4.30
N GLY A 50 -30.06 -4.98 5.64
CA GLY A 50 -29.75 -6.04 6.59
C GLY A 50 -28.36 -6.04 7.23
N ARG A 51 -27.50 -5.04 6.98
CA ARG A 51 -26.20 -4.87 7.68
C ARG A 51 -26.06 -3.47 8.28
N THR A 52 -25.29 -3.35 9.37
CA THR A 52 -24.84 -2.05 9.88
C THR A 52 -23.58 -1.59 9.17
N GLN A 53 -23.25 -0.30 9.29
CA GLN A 53 -22.07 0.28 8.66
C GLN A 53 -20.78 -0.32 9.25
N GLU A 54 -20.79 -0.57 10.55
CA GLU A 54 -19.74 -1.23 11.32
C GLU A 54 -19.53 -2.66 10.85
N GLN A 55 -20.60 -3.39 10.54
CA GLN A 55 -20.50 -4.76 10.01
C GLN A 55 -19.86 -4.76 8.62
N GLU A 56 -20.12 -3.77 7.78
CA GLU A 56 -19.48 -3.67 6.47
C GLU A 56 -17.98 -3.38 6.60
N VAL A 57 -17.62 -2.43 7.47
CA VAL A 57 -16.20 -2.11 7.73
C VAL A 57 -15.46 -3.27 8.40
N GLY A 58 -16.08 -3.93 9.38
CA GLY A 58 -15.52 -5.13 10.01
C GLY A 58 -15.31 -6.25 9.00
N TYR A 59 -16.25 -6.46 8.07
CA TYR A 59 -16.13 -7.47 7.03
C TYR A 59 -15.00 -7.18 6.02
N ILE A 60 -14.74 -5.92 5.69
CA ILE A 60 -13.58 -5.52 4.89
C ILE A 60 -12.29 -5.76 5.69
N ALA A 61 -12.27 -5.32 6.95
CA ALA A 61 -11.11 -5.46 7.83
C ALA A 61 -10.74 -6.93 8.07
N ASP A 62 -11.73 -7.83 8.18
CA ASP A 62 -11.50 -9.27 8.33
C ASP A 62 -10.79 -9.88 7.12
N LYS A 63 -10.97 -9.32 5.93
CA LYS A 63 -10.30 -9.79 4.71
C LYS A 63 -8.91 -9.19 4.56
N SER A 64 -8.62 -8.06 5.19
CA SER A 64 -7.32 -7.39 5.08
C SER A 64 -6.17 -8.35 5.41
N PRO A 65 -5.04 -8.27 4.68
CA PRO A 65 -3.82 -9.00 4.98
C PRO A 65 -3.39 -8.82 6.45
N GLU A 66 -2.88 -9.89 7.07
CA GLU A 66 -2.40 -9.94 8.46
C GLU A 66 -0.89 -10.21 8.52
N PHE A 67 -0.42 -11.25 7.81
CA PHE A 67 0.99 -11.66 7.84
C PHE A 67 1.88 -10.73 7.05
N HIS A 68 1.48 -10.40 5.83
CA HIS A 68 2.34 -9.72 4.87
C HIS A 68 1.84 -8.31 4.60
N ARG A 69 1.40 -7.60 5.64
CA ARG A 69 0.86 -6.24 5.54
C ARG A 69 1.92 -5.20 5.90
N ASN A 70 2.15 -4.25 5.01
CA ASN A 70 2.99 -3.09 5.32
C ASN A 70 2.25 -1.80 5.01
N HIS A 71 2.20 -0.94 6.02
CA HIS A 71 1.54 0.35 5.91
C HIS A 71 2.49 1.32 5.26
N CYS A 72 2.14 1.73 4.04
CA CYS A 72 2.94 2.68 3.29
C CYS A 72 2.81 4.08 3.90
N SER A 73 3.91 4.82 3.97
CA SER A 73 3.91 6.22 4.37
C SER A 73 2.96 7.06 3.51
N TYR A 74 2.38 8.10 4.11
CA TYR A 74 1.48 9.01 3.41
C TYR A 74 2.16 9.77 2.27
N HIS A 75 1.57 9.72 1.07
CA HIS A 75 2.15 10.32 -0.15
C HIS A 75 2.57 11.78 0.01
N ARG A 76 1.81 12.60 0.76
CA ARG A 76 2.17 14.01 1.00
C ARG A 76 3.48 14.13 1.76
N SER A 77 3.68 13.32 2.79
CA SER A 77 4.92 13.30 3.57
C SER A 77 6.09 12.84 2.72
N LEU A 78 5.89 11.81 1.89
CA LEU A 78 6.88 11.35 0.92
C LEU A 78 7.22 12.41 -0.14
N CYS A 79 6.23 13.12 -0.68
CA CYS A 79 6.45 14.22 -1.63
C CYS A 79 7.25 15.36 -0.99
N LEU A 80 6.87 15.76 0.22
CA LEU A 80 7.57 16.82 0.95
C LEU A 80 9.02 16.44 1.23
N GLY A 81 9.26 15.23 1.73
CA GLY A 81 10.62 14.71 1.92
C GLY A 81 11.39 14.67 0.59
N ASN A 82 10.75 14.20 -0.48
CA ASN A 82 11.39 14.10 -1.79
C ASN A 82 11.78 15.46 -2.37
N MET A 83 10.92 16.47 -2.26
CA MET A 83 11.24 17.85 -2.64
C MET A 83 12.28 18.52 -1.73
N MET A 84 12.46 18.02 -0.50
CA MET A 84 13.51 18.45 0.42
C MET A 84 14.85 17.72 0.20
N GLY A 85 14.92 16.82 -0.78
CA GLY A 85 16.14 16.10 -1.18
C GLY A 85 16.26 14.68 -0.61
N TYR A 86 15.26 14.18 0.13
CA TYR A 86 15.27 12.81 0.62
C TYR A 86 14.87 11.82 -0.49
N PRO A 87 15.62 10.74 -0.72
CA PRO A 87 15.26 9.77 -1.75
C PRO A 87 13.99 9.00 -1.36
N VAL A 88 13.19 8.65 -2.37
CA VAL A 88 12.02 7.77 -2.21
C VAL A 88 12.21 6.56 -3.14
N PRO A 89 12.17 5.32 -2.63
CA PRO A 89 12.51 4.14 -3.42
C PRO A 89 11.36 3.76 -4.37
N MET A 90 11.46 4.19 -5.62
CA MET A 90 10.45 3.97 -6.67
C MET A 90 10.65 2.65 -7.45
N ASN A 91 11.09 1.60 -6.76
CA ASN A 91 11.54 0.32 -7.32
C ASN A 91 10.75 -0.88 -6.76
N GLY A 92 9.54 -0.64 -6.23
CA GLY A 92 8.72 -1.67 -5.61
C GLY A 92 8.99 -1.90 -4.12
N GLN A 93 9.95 -1.19 -3.50
CA GLN A 93 10.09 -1.17 -2.04
C GLN A 93 8.97 -0.35 -1.41
N ILE A 94 8.52 -0.76 -0.22
CA ILE A 94 7.46 -0.08 0.52
C ILE A 94 8.09 0.91 1.51
N PRO A 95 7.91 2.23 1.33
CA PRO A 95 8.35 3.20 2.33
C PRO A 95 7.50 3.05 3.59
N VAL A 96 8.18 2.84 4.72
CA VAL A 96 7.55 2.74 6.04
C VAL A 96 8.00 3.92 6.90
N SER A 97 7.11 4.46 7.73
CA SER A 97 7.40 5.52 8.69
C SER A 97 7.18 5.05 10.13
N GLY A 98 7.73 5.77 11.11
CA GLY A 98 7.49 5.51 12.53
C GLY A 98 8.42 4.46 13.16
N GLY A 99 9.52 4.12 12.51
CA GLY A 99 10.57 3.30 13.11
C GLY A 99 11.22 4.03 14.29
N ARG A 100 11.48 3.30 15.38
CA ARG A 100 12.23 3.78 16.54
C ARG A 100 13.67 3.27 16.45
N ALA A 101 14.62 4.20 16.43
CA ALA A 101 16.03 3.87 16.55
C ALA A 101 16.35 3.44 17.99
N VAL A 102 16.94 2.26 18.14
CA VAL A 102 17.23 1.64 19.43
C VAL A 102 18.66 1.12 19.49
N GLU A 103 19.20 1.07 20.70
CA GLU A 103 20.42 0.35 21.00
C GLU A 103 20.09 -0.82 21.94
N SER A 104 20.53 -2.03 21.62
CA SER A 104 20.39 -3.19 22.51
C SER A 104 21.33 -3.04 23.71
N ASP A 105 21.09 -3.81 24.78
CA ASP A 105 22.00 -3.81 25.93
C ASP A 105 23.42 -4.33 25.57
N GLU A 106 23.55 -5.04 24.45
CA GLU A 106 24.81 -5.56 23.90
C GLU A 106 25.50 -4.56 22.95
N GLY A 107 24.93 -3.37 22.75
CA GLY A 107 25.47 -2.29 21.92
C GLY A 107 25.09 -2.35 20.44
N GLU A 108 24.23 -3.30 20.05
CA GLU A 108 23.73 -3.41 18.68
C GLU A 108 22.72 -2.29 18.39
N LYS A 109 22.84 -1.64 17.24
CA LYS A 109 21.97 -0.56 16.80
C LYS A 109 20.94 -1.07 15.82
N GLY A 110 19.67 -0.75 16.03
CA GLY A 110 18.62 -1.24 15.15
C GLY A 110 17.40 -0.33 15.05
N LEU A 111 16.48 -0.73 14.17
CA LEU A 111 15.20 -0.07 13.97
C LEU A 111 14.05 -1.00 14.39
N VAL A 112 13.20 -0.51 15.28
CA VAL A 112 11.99 -1.22 15.72
C VAL A 112 10.76 -0.49 15.20
N PHE A 113 10.00 -1.18 14.36
CA PHE A 113 8.72 -0.71 13.84
C PHE A 113 7.59 -1.37 14.64
N GLU A 114 6.95 -0.56 15.47
CA GLU A 114 5.74 -0.93 16.17
C GLU A 114 4.55 -0.99 15.19
N LEU A 115 3.46 -1.62 15.64
CA LEU A 115 2.23 -1.67 14.88
C LEU A 115 1.70 -0.25 14.64
N SER A 116 1.56 0.18 13.37
CA SER A 116 1.06 1.53 13.04
C SER A 116 -0.35 1.78 13.58
N ASP A 117 -0.75 3.05 13.72
CA ASP A 117 -2.08 3.42 14.18
C ASP A 117 -3.19 2.85 13.28
N GLU A 118 -2.96 2.82 11.95
CA GLU A 118 -3.87 2.22 10.97
C GLU A 118 -3.96 0.69 11.13
N ALA A 119 -2.82 0.05 11.39
CA ALA A 119 -2.74 -1.39 11.61
C ALA A 119 -3.46 -1.82 12.91
N GLN A 120 -3.36 -0.99 13.95
CA GLN A 120 -4.10 -1.15 15.20
C GLN A 120 -5.60 -0.92 14.99
N ALA A 121 -5.99 0.10 14.24
CA ALA A 121 -7.39 0.38 13.90
C ALA A 121 -8.02 -0.76 13.09
N LEU A 122 -7.35 -1.27 12.06
CA LEU A 122 -7.80 -2.45 11.33
C LEU A 122 -8.01 -3.65 12.26
N SER A 123 -7.08 -3.90 13.19
CA SER A 123 -7.25 -4.98 14.17
C SER A 123 -8.46 -4.75 15.09
N ARG A 124 -8.78 -3.51 15.46
CA ARG A 124 -9.98 -3.20 16.26
C ARG A 124 -11.26 -3.42 15.46
N TRP A 125 -11.29 -3.00 14.20
CA TRP A 125 -12.48 -3.15 13.34
C TRP A 125 -12.80 -4.62 13.06
N GLN A 126 -11.76 -5.45 12.91
CA GLN A 126 -11.90 -6.91 12.82
C GLN A 126 -12.59 -7.51 14.07
N ASP A 127 -12.47 -6.86 15.24
CA ASP A 127 -13.14 -7.26 16.48
C ASP A 127 -14.49 -6.53 16.68
N GLY A 128 -14.97 -5.79 15.68
CA GLY A 128 -16.19 -4.98 15.75
C GLY A 128 -16.08 -3.76 16.67
N LYS A 129 -14.86 -3.35 17.05
CA LYS A 129 -14.61 -2.21 17.94
C LYS A 129 -14.26 -0.98 17.11
N PHE A 130 -14.99 0.11 17.33
CA PHE A 130 -14.82 1.38 16.61
C PHE A 130 -14.69 2.53 17.59
N LEU A 131 -13.73 3.43 17.37
CA LEU A 131 -13.56 4.62 18.20
C LEU A 131 -14.35 5.80 17.62
N GLU A 132 -14.92 6.66 18.47
CA GLU A 132 -15.56 7.90 18.00
C GLU A 132 -14.58 8.82 17.25
N LEU A 133 -13.31 8.82 17.66
CA LEU A 133 -12.26 9.59 17.01
C LEU A 133 -12.05 9.14 15.56
N GLU A 134 -12.17 7.84 15.26
CA GLU A 134 -12.04 7.29 13.90
C GLU A 134 -13.18 7.78 12.99
N ARG A 135 -14.39 7.93 13.52
CA ARG A 135 -15.51 8.54 12.77
C ARG A 135 -15.25 10.01 12.45
N LYS A 136 -14.73 10.76 13.44
CA LYS A 136 -14.34 12.17 13.23
C LYS A 136 -13.23 12.30 12.18
N PHE A 137 -12.23 11.42 12.22
CA PHE A 137 -11.20 11.35 11.18
C PHE A 137 -11.78 11.00 9.81
N ALA A 138 -12.70 10.05 9.72
CA ALA A 138 -13.37 9.69 8.47
C ALA A 138 -14.12 10.90 7.85
N ILE A 139 -14.79 11.70 8.67
CA ILE A 139 -15.49 12.93 8.25
C ILE A 139 -14.50 13.98 7.75
N VAL A 140 -13.46 14.30 8.53
CA VAL A 140 -12.45 15.30 8.17
C VAL A 140 -11.73 14.90 6.89
N TRP A 141 -11.39 13.62 6.77
CA TRP A 141 -10.67 13.13 5.61
C TRP A 141 -11.55 13.06 4.36
N ARG A 142 -12.80 12.61 4.47
CA ARG A 142 -13.75 12.66 3.36
C ARG A 142 -13.87 14.10 2.83
N ARG A 143 -14.00 15.09 3.73
CA ARG A 143 -13.97 16.51 3.35
C ARG A 143 -12.67 16.90 2.65
N SER A 144 -11.53 16.40 3.10
CA SER A 144 -10.23 16.67 2.47
C SER A 144 -10.09 16.08 1.05
N LEU A 145 -10.73 14.94 0.76
CA LEU A 145 -10.80 14.35 -0.58
C LEU A 145 -11.89 14.99 -1.46
N GLU A 146 -12.96 15.50 -0.85
CA GLU A 146 -14.02 16.29 -1.50
C GLU A 146 -13.60 17.75 -1.79
N ASN A 147 -12.50 18.23 -1.20
CA ASN A 147 -12.01 19.59 -1.41
C ASN A 147 -11.61 19.90 -2.87
N LEU A 148 -11.49 18.89 -3.72
CA LEU A 148 -11.41 19.10 -5.16
C LEU A 148 -12.82 19.11 -5.76
N ASP A 149 -13.35 20.30 -5.99
CA ASP A 149 -14.49 20.48 -6.87
C ASP A 149 -14.09 20.03 -8.29
N LEU A 150 -14.56 18.86 -8.70
CA LEU A 150 -14.23 18.25 -9.99
C LEU A 150 -14.69 19.12 -11.17
N LEU A 151 -15.78 19.88 -11.00
CA LEU A 151 -16.29 20.79 -12.04
C LEU A 151 -15.39 22.03 -12.16
N ALA A 152 -14.97 22.60 -11.03
CA ALA A 152 -14.01 23.71 -11.02
C ALA A 152 -12.64 23.30 -11.55
N ALA A 153 -12.16 22.10 -11.20
CA ALA A 153 -10.91 21.58 -11.75
C ALA A 153 -10.98 21.42 -13.28
N ALA A 154 -12.09 20.87 -13.77
CA ALA A 154 -12.33 20.70 -15.20
C ALA A 154 -12.48 22.03 -15.94
N SER A 155 -13.10 23.05 -15.32
CA SER A 155 -13.28 24.37 -15.95
C SER A 155 -11.97 25.13 -16.12
N ILE A 156 -11.05 25.04 -15.14
CA ILE A 156 -9.71 25.63 -15.22
C ILE A 156 -8.93 25.05 -16.42
N ILE A 157 -8.96 23.73 -16.59
CA ILE A 157 -8.27 23.05 -17.69
C ILE A 157 -8.87 23.45 -19.05
N ARG A 158 -10.19 23.52 -19.15
CA ARG A 158 -10.86 24.00 -20.38
C ARG A 158 -10.51 25.46 -20.70
N ALA A 159 -10.40 26.31 -19.69
CA ALA A 159 -9.97 27.70 -19.86
C ALA A 159 -8.52 27.80 -20.38
N MET A 160 -7.68 26.80 -20.10
CA MET A 160 -6.33 26.67 -20.67
C MET A 160 -6.31 26.10 -22.09
N GLY A 161 -7.47 25.87 -22.73
CA GLY A 161 -7.57 25.35 -24.09
C GLY A 161 -7.48 23.83 -24.21
N ILE A 162 -7.51 23.10 -23.08
CA ILE A 162 -7.50 21.64 -23.05
C ILE A 162 -8.94 21.14 -22.87
N ASP A 163 -9.49 20.50 -23.90
CA ASP A 163 -10.85 20.00 -23.94
C ASP A 163 -10.95 18.69 -24.76
N GLU A 164 -12.17 18.21 -24.96
CA GLU A 164 -12.47 16.99 -25.74
C GLU A 164 -12.01 17.03 -27.21
N LYS A 165 -11.72 18.23 -27.75
CA LYS A 165 -11.22 18.39 -29.13
C LYS A 165 -9.69 18.31 -29.16
N THR A 166 -9.02 18.86 -28.15
CA THR A 166 -7.56 18.92 -28.07
C THR A 166 -6.94 17.72 -27.37
N CYS A 167 -7.68 17.04 -26.49
CA CYS A 167 -7.25 15.80 -25.82
C CYS A 167 -8.37 14.73 -25.89
N LYS A 168 -8.12 13.67 -26.67
CA LYS A 168 -9.14 12.65 -27.01
C LYS A 168 -8.95 11.31 -26.32
N THR A 169 -7.81 11.08 -25.70
CA THR A 169 -7.45 9.79 -25.09
C THR A 169 -6.74 9.98 -23.77
N LEU A 170 -6.80 8.98 -22.90
CA LEU A 170 -6.07 9.00 -21.63
C LEU A 170 -4.55 9.01 -21.87
N ASP A 171 -4.05 8.34 -22.90
CA ASP A 171 -2.64 8.41 -23.31
C ASP A 171 -2.20 9.84 -23.63
N GLN A 172 -3.01 10.59 -24.38
CA GLN A 172 -2.73 12.01 -24.66
C GLN A 172 -2.75 12.85 -23.38
N ALA A 173 -3.73 12.63 -22.49
CA ALA A 173 -3.78 13.32 -21.20
C ALA A 173 -2.52 13.06 -20.38
N LYS A 174 -2.00 11.82 -20.42
CA LYS A 174 -0.78 11.42 -19.72
C LYS A 174 0.45 12.12 -20.32
N GLN A 175 0.58 12.15 -21.64
CA GLN A 175 1.66 12.83 -22.34
C GLN A 175 1.69 14.34 -22.01
N ILE A 176 0.54 15.01 -22.05
CA ILE A 176 0.45 16.43 -21.70
C ILE A 176 0.84 16.65 -20.23
N ALA A 177 0.43 15.77 -19.32
CA ALA A 177 0.79 15.87 -17.92
C ALA A 177 2.31 15.73 -17.69
N GLU A 178 2.95 14.74 -18.31
CA GLU A 178 4.40 14.56 -18.24
C GLU A 178 5.16 15.75 -18.87
N GLU A 179 4.64 16.30 -19.97
CA GLU A 179 5.20 17.50 -20.61
C GLU A 179 5.12 18.72 -19.70
N VAL A 180 3.99 18.95 -19.03
CA VAL A 180 3.85 20.03 -18.03
C VAL A 180 4.89 19.90 -16.93
N ILE A 181 5.02 18.71 -16.33
CA ILE A 181 5.94 18.49 -15.20
C ILE A 181 7.42 18.57 -15.61
N SER A 182 7.74 18.25 -16.87
CA SER A 182 9.12 18.29 -17.38
C SER A 182 9.55 19.62 -17.98
N SER A 183 8.62 20.41 -18.55
CA SER A 183 8.93 21.65 -19.27
C SER A 183 8.82 22.92 -18.42
N TRP A 184 8.00 22.91 -17.37
CA TRP A 184 7.81 24.09 -16.53
C TRP A 184 9.01 24.38 -15.64
N LEU A 185 9.15 25.65 -15.25
CA LEU A 185 10.15 26.06 -14.29
C LEU A 185 9.89 25.36 -12.95
N PRO A 186 10.93 24.85 -12.25
CA PRO A 186 10.75 24.19 -10.97
C PRO A 186 10.05 25.05 -9.91
N THR A 187 10.18 26.38 -9.97
CA THR A 187 9.40 27.29 -9.12
C THR A 187 7.90 27.19 -9.34
N ASP A 188 7.45 27.00 -10.58
CA ASP A 188 6.03 26.88 -10.90
C ASP A 188 5.52 25.47 -10.58
N ILE A 189 6.37 24.44 -10.72
CA ILE A 189 6.06 23.09 -10.25
C ILE A 189 5.93 23.04 -8.72
N VAL A 190 6.80 23.72 -7.98
CA VAL A 190 6.69 23.80 -6.52
C VAL A 190 5.40 24.53 -6.11
N LYS A 191 5.02 25.62 -6.79
CA LYS A 191 3.72 26.26 -6.56
C LYS A 191 2.54 25.33 -6.86
N LEU A 192 2.63 24.56 -7.95
CA LEU A 192 1.63 23.55 -8.29
C LEU A 192 1.51 22.51 -7.17
N ALA A 193 2.64 22.04 -6.65
CA ALA A 193 2.71 21.15 -5.52
C ALA A 193 2.12 21.79 -4.26
N SER A 194 2.35 23.09 -4.02
CA SER A 194 1.74 23.83 -2.91
C SER A 194 0.21 23.79 -2.98
N ILE A 195 -0.36 23.94 -4.17
CA ILE A 195 -1.81 23.88 -4.38
C ILE A 195 -2.34 22.45 -4.15
N PHE A 196 -1.65 21.42 -4.67
CA PHE A 196 -2.20 20.06 -4.67
C PHE A 196 -1.97 19.34 -3.35
N LEU A 197 -0.85 19.62 -2.70
CA LEU A 197 -0.41 18.97 -1.48
C LEU A 197 -0.63 19.85 -0.25
N GLY A 198 -1.13 21.09 -0.40
CA GLY A 198 -1.35 22.01 0.71
C GLY A 198 -0.04 22.36 1.45
N ILE A 199 1.00 22.70 0.70
CA ILE A 199 2.31 23.08 1.25
C ILE A 199 2.23 24.53 1.75
N SER A 200 2.77 24.82 2.93
CA SER A 200 2.77 26.18 3.46
C SER A 200 3.83 27.05 2.76
N PRO A 201 3.66 28.39 2.71
CA PRO A 201 4.68 29.28 2.14
C PRO A 201 6.06 29.14 2.78
N ALA A 202 6.12 28.81 4.07
CA ALA A 202 7.38 28.54 4.76
C ALA A 202 8.07 27.27 4.23
N GLN A 203 7.30 26.21 3.97
CA GLN A 203 7.81 24.97 3.38
C GLN A 203 8.24 25.16 1.92
N GLU A 204 7.50 25.94 1.13
CA GLU A 204 7.85 26.27 -0.25
C GLU A 204 9.24 26.89 -0.36
N ARG A 205 9.56 27.85 0.53
CA ARG A 205 10.90 28.44 0.60
C ARG A 205 11.98 27.40 0.87
N LEU A 206 11.75 26.51 1.85
CA LEU A 206 12.71 25.46 2.21
C LEU A 206 12.97 24.48 1.05
N ILE A 207 11.92 24.13 0.31
CA ILE A 207 11.99 23.27 -0.88
C ILE A 207 12.84 23.93 -1.97
N LEU A 208 12.58 25.20 -2.28
CA LEU A 208 13.34 25.93 -3.30
C LEU A 208 14.80 26.08 -2.91
N ASP A 209 15.08 26.40 -1.63
CA ASP A 209 16.44 26.49 -1.13
C ASP A 209 17.17 25.13 -1.23
N ALA A 210 16.48 24.01 -0.95
CA ALA A 210 17.03 22.67 -1.10
C ALA A 210 17.33 22.32 -2.57
N TRP A 211 16.43 22.66 -3.47
CA TRP A 211 16.60 22.46 -4.91
C TRP A 211 17.79 23.27 -5.48
N VAL A 212 17.94 24.52 -5.06
CA VAL A 212 19.09 25.36 -5.45
C VAL A 212 20.40 24.76 -4.95
N ARG A 213 20.44 24.27 -3.69
CA ARG A 213 21.61 23.57 -3.14
C ARG A 213 21.94 22.29 -3.89
N ALA A 214 20.93 21.61 -4.45
CA ALA A 214 21.09 20.42 -5.27
C ALA A 214 21.50 20.71 -6.73
N GLY A 215 21.83 21.96 -7.07
CA GLY A 215 22.38 22.34 -8.36
C GLY A 215 21.35 22.70 -9.43
N ASN A 216 20.11 23.01 -9.04
CA ASN A 216 19.05 23.45 -9.97
C ASN A 216 18.72 22.42 -11.06
N THR A 217 18.77 21.13 -10.73
CA THR A 217 18.49 20.04 -11.67
C THR A 217 17.01 20.02 -12.08
N PRO A 218 16.64 19.48 -13.26
CA PRO A 218 15.24 19.37 -13.66
C PRO A 218 14.40 18.68 -12.58
N PHE A 219 13.17 19.18 -12.35
CA PHE A 219 12.33 18.72 -11.25
C PHE A 219 12.10 17.20 -11.22
N PRO A 220 11.82 16.51 -12.35
CA PRO A 220 11.67 15.05 -12.35
C PRO A 220 12.93 14.27 -11.98
N VAL A 221 14.11 14.89 -12.11
CA VAL A 221 15.40 14.28 -11.72
C VAL A 221 15.67 14.53 -10.24
N TYR A 222 15.39 15.75 -9.77
CA TYR A 222 15.59 16.15 -8.38
C TYR A 222 14.61 15.46 -7.41
N ALA A 223 13.32 15.49 -7.74
CA ALA A 223 12.23 15.00 -6.91
C ALA A 223 11.33 14.04 -7.72
N PRO A 224 11.82 12.85 -8.12
CA PRO A 224 11.13 11.95 -9.04
C PRO A 224 9.79 11.44 -8.51
N TYR A 225 9.67 11.22 -7.20
CA TYR A 225 8.41 10.77 -6.61
C TYR A 225 7.37 11.89 -6.57
N ALA A 226 7.77 13.11 -6.20
CA ALA A 226 6.89 14.27 -6.27
C ALA A 226 6.44 14.53 -7.73
N ALA A 227 7.35 14.40 -8.69
CA ALA A 227 7.02 14.53 -10.11
C ALA A 227 6.00 13.47 -10.56
N HIS A 228 6.11 12.22 -10.11
CA HIS A 228 5.12 11.17 -10.36
C HIS A 228 3.74 11.55 -9.82
N VAL A 229 3.65 11.93 -8.55
CA VAL A 229 2.37 12.31 -7.91
C VAL A 229 1.74 13.52 -8.61
N LEU A 230 2.52 14.54 -8.93
CA LEU A 230 2.03 15.71 -9.67
C LEU A 230 1.60 15.36 -11.09
N SER A 231 2.30 14.44 -11.76
CA SER A 231 1.91 13.98 -13.10
C SER A 231 0.55 13.29 -13.06
N VAL A 232 0.30 12.44 -12.06
CA VAL A 232 -1.02 11.79 -11.86
C VAL A 232 -2.11 12.84 -11.57
N GLU A 233 -1.83 13.86 -10.75
CA GLU A 233 -2.77 14.95 -10.46
C GLU A 233 -3.12 15.79 -11.69
N VAL A 234 -2.11 16.20 -12.46
CA VAL A 234 -2.31 16.98 -13.70
C VAL A 234 -3.06 16.14 -14.73
N PHE A 235 -2.67 14.88 -14.91
CA PHE A 235 -3.37 13.91 -15.77
C PHE A 235 -4.86 13.83 -15.42
N PHE A 236 -5.19 13.67 -14.13
CA PHE A 236 -6.58 13.55 -13.69
C PHE A 236 -7.39 14.78 -14.07
N ARG A 237 -6.85 15.98 -13.83
CA ARG A 237 -7.53 17.24 -14.17
C ARG A 237 -7.71 17.40 -15.68
N ILE A 238 -6.71 17.03 -16.47
CA ILE A 238 -6.80 17.02 -17.94
C ILE A 238 -7.91 16.08 -18.41
N ALA A 239 -7.94 14.86 -17.86
CA ALA A 239 -8.95 13.86 -18.19
C ALA A 239 -10.37 14.31 -17.80
N LEU A 240 -10.54 15.03 -16.67
CA LEU A 240 -11.81 15.66 -16.29
C LEU A 240 -12.20 16.80 -17.25
N GLY A 241 -11.26 17.68 -17.59
CA GLY A 241 -11.47 18.80 -18.53
C GLY A 241 -11.91 18.33 -19.92
N SER A 242 -11.37 17.19 -20.35
CA SER A 242 -11.59 16.55 -21.65
C SER A 242 -12.73 15.53 -21.65
N ASN A 243 -13.50 15.42 -20.57
CA ASN A 243 -14.61 14.46 -20.40
C ASN A 243 -14.22 12.97 -20.55
N LEU A 244 -12.93 12.63 -20.42
CA LEU A 244 -12.44 11.25 -20.44
C LEU A 244 -12.69 10.54 -19.11
N ILE A 245 -12.78 11.31 -18.02
CA ILE A 245 -13.25 10.86 -16.71
C ILE A 245 -14.43 11.72 -16.28
N SER A 246 -15.47 11.10 -15.75
CA SER A 246 -16.67 11.79 -15.31
C SER A 246 -16.41 12.66 -14.07
N THR A 247 -16.94 13.89 -14.09
CA THR A 247 -16.97 14.81 -12.94
C THR A 247 -18.10 14.50 -11.96
N GLN A 248 -19.03 13.59 -12.29
CA GLN A 248 -20.19 13.27 -11.46
C GLN A 248 -19.88 12.26 -10.34
N ARG A 249 -18.83 11.44 -10.52
CA ARG A 249 -18.44 10.39 -9.56
C ARG A 249 -17.29 10.88 -8.70
N LEU A 250 -17.61 11.43 -7.52
CA LEU A 250 -16.61 11.94 -6.56
C LEU A 250 -15.58 10.88 -6.13
N SER A 251 -15.94 9.59 -6.12
CA SER A 251 -15.00 8.51 -5.78
C SER A 251 -13.80 8.43 -6.73
N ASN A 252 -13.93 8.93 -7.97
CA ASN A 252 -12.85 8.91 -8.96
C ASN A 252 -11.57 9.56 -8.43
N ARG A 253 -11.69 10.58 -7.57
CA ARG A 253 -10.53 11.23 -6.94
C ARG A 253 -9.77 10.27 -6.02
N THR A 254 -10.51 9.52 -5.19
CA THR A 254 -9.96 8.50 -4.28
C THR A 254 -9.35 7.35 -5.07
N ASP A 255 -10.05 6.88 -6.11
CA ASP A 255 -9.60 5.82 -7.00
C ASP A 255 -8.25 6.21 -7.65
N ILE A 256 -8.16 7.40 -8.27
CA ILE A 256 -6.90 7.88 -8.87
C ILE A 256 -5.77 8.05 -7.84
N ALA A 257 -6.06 8.34 -6.57
CA ALA A 257 -5.03 8.48 -5.55
C ALA A 257 -4.28 7.17 -5.25
N TYR A 258 -4.82 6.00 -5.58
CA TYR A 258 -4.06 4.74 -5.53
C TYR A 258 -2.85 4.78 -6.48
N LEU A 259 -2.93 5.51 -7.59
CA LEU A 259 -1.83 5.60 -8.56
C LEU A 259 -0.58 6.28 -7.98
N PHE A 260 -0.70 7.06 -6.91
CA PHE A 260 0.44 7.64 -6.18
C PHE A 260 1.34 6.58 -5.53
N TYR A 261 0.83 5.37 -5.33
CA TYR A 261 1.52 4.28 -4.66
C TYR A 261 1.99 3.19 -5.61
N LEU A 262 1.70 3.31 -6.92
CA LEU A 262 2.27 2.42 -7.94
C LEU A 262 3.79 2.25 -7.80
N PRO A 263 4.60 3.29 -7.51
CA PRO A 263 6.05 3.10 -7.41
C PRO A 263 6.49 2.04 -6.39
N PHE A 264 5.64 1.67 -5.44
CA PHE A 264 5.95 0.80 -4.30
C PHE A 264 5.40 -0.63 -4.44
N CYS A 265 4.94 -1.02 -5.63
CA CYS A 265 4.51 -2.39 -5.90
C CYS A 265 5.17 -2.98 -7.14
N MET A 266 5.04 -4.30 -7.29
CA MET A 266 5.29 -5.05 -8.52
C MET A 266 4.00 -5.27 -9.29
N ILE A 267 2.89 -5.47 -8.58
CA ILE A 267 1.58 -5.77 -9.15
C ILE A 267 0.56 -4.80 -8.56
N PHE A 268 -0.29 -4.21 -9.40
CA PHE A 268 -1.48 -3.49 -8.95
C PHE A 268 -2.75 -4.28 -9.29
N ILE A 269 -3.55 -4.59 -8.27
CA ILE A 269 -4.76 -5.40 -8.38
C ILE A 269 -5.99 -4.51 -8.15
N SER A 270 -6.95 -4.55 -9.07
CA SER A 270 -8.22 -3.85 -8.88
C SER A 270 -9.36 -4.48 -9.68
N SER A 271 -10.58 -4.34 -9.15
CA SER A 271 -11.84 -4.65 -9.84
C SER A 271 -12.57 -3.39 -10.36
N ASP A 272 -11.95 -2.21 -10.32
CA ASP A 272 -12.51 -0.96 -10.84
C ASP A 272 -12.02 -0.66 -12.27
N LYS A 273 -12.97 -0.30 -13.15
CA LYS A 273 -12.70 -0.01 -14.56
C LYS A 273 -11.82 1.23 -14.75
N LEU A 274 -11.90 2.21 -13.86
CA LEU A 274 -11.05 3.40 -13.90
C LEU A 274 -9.59 3.01 -13.70
N HIS A 275 -9.29 2.16 -12.72
CA HIS A 275 -7.95 1.62 -12.54
C HIS A 275 -7.49 0.81 -13.75
N ARG A 276 -8.34 -0.05 -14.30
CA ARG A 276 -8.03 -0.84 -15.51
C ARG A 276 -7.65 0.05 -16.71
N ASN A 277 -8.26 1.23 -16.82
CA ASN A 277 -8.00 2.17 -17.91
C ASN A 277 -6.82 3.11 -17.64
N CYS A 278 -6.59 3.51 -16.38
CA CYS A 278 -5.60 4.52 -16.04
C CYS A 278 -4.27 3.94 -15.55
N ALA A 279 -4.30 2.88 -14.74
CA ALA A 279 -3.09 2.34 -14.13
C ALA A 279 -2.02 1.92 -15.15
N PRO A 280 -2.36 1.21 -16.26
CA PRO A 280 -1.36 0.80 -17.26
C PRO A 280 -0.54 1.96 -17.82
N LEU A 281 -1.09 3.18 -17.84
CA LEU A 281 -0.40 4.38 -18.31
C LEU A 281 0.77 4.76 -17.39
N PHE A 282 0.68 4.46 -16.10
CA PHE A 282 1.66 4.85 -15.08
C PHE A 282 2.55 3.70 -14.59
N LEU A 283 2.36 2.49 -15.12
CA LEU A 283 3.19 1.35 -14.76
C LEU A 283 4.60 1.46 -15.34
N ARG A 284 5.59 1.09 -14.52
CA ARG A 284 6.94 0.77 -15.00
C ARG A 284 6.94 -0.55 -15.76
N LYS A 285 8.03 -0.81 -16.51
CA LYS A 285 8.19 -2.01 -17.34
C LYS A 285 8.20 -3.31 -16.53
N ASP A 286 8.69 -3.25 -15.30
CA ASP A 286 8.77 -4.36 -14.34
C ASP A 286 7.44 -4.61 -13.60
N GLN A 287 6.42 -3.77 -13.81
CA GLN A 287 5.15 -3.88 -13.13
C GLN A 287 4.07 -4.48 -14.03
N GLU A 288 2.97 -4.93 -13.42
CA GLU A 288 1.77 -5.31 -14.16
C GLU A 288 0.48 -4.97 -13.42
N PHE A 289 -0.58 -4.76 -14.19
CA PHE A 289 -1.95 -4.62 -13.67
C PHE A 289 -2.66 -5.98 -13.76
N VAL A 290 -3.26 -6.42 -12.67
CA VAL A 290 -4.05 -7.66 -12.62
C VAL A 290 -5.50 -7.32 -12.35
N TRP A 291 -6.38 -7.84 -13.21
CA TRP A 291 -7.82 -7.68 -13.02
C TRP A 291 -8.29 -8.52 -11.83
N GLY A 292 -8.98 -7.89 -10.89
CA GLY A 292 -9.32 -8.51 -9.62
C GLY A 292 -10.19 -9.76 -9.75
N GLU A 293 -11.09 -9.83 -10.74
CA GLU A 293 -11.91 -11.03 -10.99
C GLU A 293 -11.08 -12.24 -11.44
N ASP A 294 -10.02 -12.02 -12.23
CA ASP A 294 -9.15 -13.09 -12.71
C ASP A 294 -8.36 -13.69 -11.53
N LEU A 295 -7.81 -12.82 -10.67
CA LEU A 295 -7.12 -13.25 -9.46
C LEU A 295 -8.07 -13.91 -8.47
N LYS A 296 -9.27 -13.36 -8.26
CA LYS A 296 -10.29 -13.98 -7.39
C LYS A 296 -10.67 -15.38 -7.87
N SER A 297 -10.86 -15.58 -9.18
CA SER A 297 -11.13 -16.90 -9.75
C SER A 297 -9.99 -17.88 -9.44
N ASP A 298 -8.75 -17.44 -9.56
CA ASP A 298 -7.58 -18.26 -9.26
C ASP A 298 -7.43 -18.56 -7.76
N LEU A 299 -7.67 -17.58 -6.87
CA LEU A 299 -7.68 -17.77 -5.42
C LEU A 299 -8.74 -18.79 -4.98
N ARG A 300 -9.91 -18.80 -5.63
CA ARG A 300 -10.92 -19.84 -5.41
C ARG A 300 -10.42 -21.22 -5.79
N ARG A 301 -9.78 -21.35 -6.96
CA ARG A 301 -9.19 -22.62 -7.41
C ARG A 301 -8.08 -23.11 -6.47
N LEU A 302 -7.27 -22.19 -5.93
CA LEU A 302 -6.27 -22.50 -4.91
C LEU A 302 -6.94 -22.99 -3.62
N ASN A 303 -8.01 -22.32 -3.19
CA ASN A 303 -8.77 -22.75 -2.03
C ASN A 303 -9.34 -24.17 -2.20
N GLU A 304 -9.93 -24.46 -3.37
CA GLU A 304 -10.43 -25.80 -3.71
C GLU A 304 -9.29 -26.84 -3.71
N HIS A 305 -8.15 -26.50 -4.30
CA HIS A 305 -6.96 -27.36 -4.34
C HIS A 305 -6.49 -27.74 -2.93
N TYR A 306 -6.22 -26.76 -2.06
CA TYR A 306 -5.74 -27.03 -0.71
C TYR A 306 -6.82 -27.64 0.18
N SER A 307 -8.11 -27.43 -0.13
CA SER A 307 -9.23 -28.06 0.59
C SER A 307 -9.23 -29.58 0.47
N THR A 308 -8.52 -30.16 -0.50
CA THR A 308 -8.36 -31.61 -0.63
C THR A 308 -7.37 -32.22 0.36
N LEU A 309 -6.54 -31.40 1.03
CA LEU A 309 -5.54 -31.90 1.98
C LEU A 309 -6.21 -32.56 3.21
N PRO A 310 -5.56 -33.58 3.80
CA PRO A 310 -5.98 -34.16 5.08
C PRO A 310 -6.07 -33.11 6.18
N LYS A 311 -6.91 -33.38 7.20
CA LYS A 311 -7.12 -32.44 8.30
C LYS A 311 -5.82 -32.18 9.07
N GLU A 312 -5.02 -33.22 9.25
CA GLU A 312 -3.75 -33.19 9.97
C GLU A 312 -2.74 -32.24 9.30
N GLU A 313 -2.70 -32.22 7.96
CA GLU A 313 -1.85 -31.28 7.20
C GLU A 313 -2.34 -29.84 7.34
N LYS A 314 -3.66 -29.61 7.26
CA LYS A 314 -4.24 -28.27 7.42
C LYS A 314 -4.01 -27.69 8.81
N GLU A 315 -3.93 -28.52 9.84
CA GLU A 315 -3.70 -28.10 11.23
C GLU A 315 -2.25 -27.67 11.50
N LYS A 316 -1.30 -27.97 10.61
CA LYS A 316 0.08 -27.43 10.68
C LYS A 316 0.16 -25.94 10.35
N GLY A 317 -0.87 -25.39 9.71
CA GLY A 317 -0.95 -24.00 9.31
C GLY A 317 -0.47 -23.75 7.88
N ILE A 318 -1.05 -22.76 7.21
CA ILE A 318 -0.81 -22.45 5.79
C ILE A 318 0.67 -22.17 5.48
N MET A 319 1.41 -21.57 6.41
CA MET A 319 2.82 -21.24 6.22
C MET A 319 3.72 -22.47 6.10
N ASP A 320 3.30 -23.62 6.65
CA ASP A 320 4.04 -24.87 6.59
C ASP A 320 3.87 -25.54 5.22
N PHE A 321 2.62 -25.83 4.84
CA PHE A 321 2.33 -26.62 3.63
C PHE A 321 2.16 -25.78 2.35
N ALA A 322 2.00 -24.45 2.47
CA ALA A 322 1.76 -23.54 1.34
C ALA A 322 2.67 -22.30 1.40
N SER A 323 3.94 -22.45 1.79
CA SER A 323 4.92 -21.36 1.78
C SER A 323 5.23 -20.78 0.38
N GLU A 324 4.86 -21.52 -0.67
CA GLU A 324 4.96 -21.14 -2.08
C GLU A 324 3.70 -21.61 -2.84
N PRO A 325 3.33 -20.95 -3.95
CA PRO A 325 2.17 -21.39 -4.73
C PRO A 325 2.46 -22.72 -5.42
N PRO A 326 1.41 -23.46 -5.86
CA PRO A 326 1.59 -24.75 -6.52
C PRO A 326 2.52 -24.66 -7.73
N LYS A 327 3.52 -25.54 -7.76
CA LYS A 327 4.46 -25.67 -8.89
C LYS A 327 3.81 -26.33 -10.09
N GLU A 328 2.86 -27.22 -9.84
CA GLU A 328 2.09 -27.93 -10.86
C GLU A 328 0.74 -27.24 -11.09
N GLY A 329 0.23 -27.37 -12.32
CA GLY A 329 -1.03 -26.74 -12.74
C GLY A 329 -0.87 -25.35 -13.36
N LYS A 330 -1.98 -24.84 -13.90
CA LYS A 330 -2.06 -23.51 -14.51
C LYS A 330 -2.76 -22.55 -13.56
N TYR A 331 -2.01 -22.00 -12.61
CA TYR A 331 -2.48 -20.98 -11.68
C TYR A 331 -1.93 -19.61 -12.09
N LEU A 332 -2.78 -18.59 -12.02
CA LEU A 332 -2.37 -17.21 -12.22
C LEU A 332 -1.34 -16.81 -11.17
N VAL A 333 -1.56 -17.13 -9.89
CA VAL A 333 -0.60 -16.81 -8.81
C VAL A 333 0.80 -17.36 -9.11
N SER A 334 0.91 -18.62 -9.57
CA SER A 334 2.21 -19.21 -9.94
C SER A 334 2.86 -18.48 -11.13
N SER A 335 2.07 -18.01 -12.09
CA SER A 335 2.55 -17.24 -13.25
C SER A 335 3.05 -15.84 -12.85
N LEU A 336 2.37 -15.20 -11.90
CA LEU A 336 2.79 -13.92 -11.31
C LEU A 336 4.11 -14.10 -10.55
N TRP A 337 4.25 -15.18 -9.78
CA TRP A 337 5.51 -15.53 -9.13
C TRP A 337 6.64 -15.81 -10.14
N ASP A 338 6.36 -16.50 -11.25
CA ASP A 338 7.35 -16.73 -12.31
C ASP A 338 7.89 -15.43 -12.90
N ARG A 339 7.01 -14.45 -13.12
CA ARG A 339 7.39 -13.14 -13.66
C ARG A 339 8.22 -12.33 -12.68
N HIS A 340 7.75 -12.20 -11.44
CA HIS A 340 8.32 -11.24 -10.48
C HIS A 340 9.39 -11.84 -9.57
N LEU A 341 9.43 -13.16 -9.44
CA LEU A 341 10.37 -13.88 -8.58
C LEU A 341 11.04 -15.04 -9.37
N PRO A 342 11.72 -14.81 -10.50
CA PRO A 342 12.09 -15.84 -11.49
C PRO A 342 12.92 -17.03 -10.96
N ARG A 343 13.47 -16.94 -9.75
CA ARG A 343 14.23 -18.01 -9.10
C ARG A 343 13.40 -18.86 -8.13
N TRP A 344 12.16 -18.50 -7.82
CA TRP A 344 11.35 -19.11 -6.75
C TRP A 344 11.19 -20.63 -6.93
N ARG A 345 11.00 -21.10 -8.17
CA ARG A 345 10.86 -22.53 -8.46
C ARG A 345 12.08 -23.38 -8.11
N ASN A 346 13.27 -22.78 -8.17
CA ASN A 346 14.56 -23.45 -7.97
C ASN A 346 15.10 -23.30 -6.55
N ILE A 347 14.46 -22.47 -5.73
CA ILE A 347 14.79 -22.33 -4.32
C ILE A 347 14.13 -23.50 -3.59
N LYS A 348 14.92 -24.27 -2.83
CA LYS A 348 14.35 -25.21 -1.86
C LYS A 348 13.74 -24.37 -0.74
N SER A 349 12.45 -24.06 -0.87
CA SER A 349 11.63 -23.50 0.19
C SER A 349 11.58 -24.52 1.33
N GLY A 350 12.07 -24.10 2.48
CA GLY A 350 12.06 -24.90 3.69
C GLY A 350 12.58 -24.03 4.81
N ILE A 351 11.77 -23.84 5.85
CA ILE A 351 12.24 -23.22 7.08
C ILE A 351 13.33 -24.15 7.63
N PRO A 352 14.58 -23.67 7.82
CA PRO A 352 15.62 -24.47 8.43
C PRO A 352 15.09 -24.98 9.77
N LYS A 353 15.10 -26.29 10.00
CA LYS A 353 14.69 -26.85 11.29
C LYS A 353 15.71 -26.38 12.34
N MET A 354 15.29 -25.45 13.19
CA MET A 354 16.04 -25.02 14.35
C MET A 354 15.82 -26.00 15.50
N THR A 355 16.81 -26.17 16.37
CA THR A 355 16.56 -26.89 17.63
C THR A 355 15.69 -26.02 18.54
N PRO A 356 14.92 -26.63 19.46
CA PRO A 356 14.10 -25.86 20.41
C PRO A 356 14.90 -24.82 21.20
N GLU A 357 16.17 -25.11 21.52
CA GLU A 357 17.07 -24.20 22.22
C GLU A 357 17.46 -23.00 21.34
N ALA A 358 17.74 -23.23 20.06
CA ALA A 358 18.07 -22.17 19.12
C ALA A 358 16.87 -21.27 18.84
N GLU A 359 15.68 -21.85 18.69
CA GLU A 359 14.43 -21.12 18.52
C GLU A 359 14.13 -20.24 19.74
N LYS A 360 14.24 -20.81 20.94
CA LYS A 360 14.07 -20.06 22.19
C LYS A 360 15.06 -18.90 22.31
N LYS A 361 16.34 -19.12 21.98
CA LYS A 361 17.38 -18.09 22.00
C LYS A 361 17.08 -16.96 21.01
N LEU A 362 16.63 -17.30 19.80
CA LEU A 362 16.25 -16.32 18.78
C LEU A 362 15.05 -15.47 19.24
N VAL A 363 14.02 -16.10 19.80
CA VAL A 363 12.85 -15.40 20.35
C VAL A 363 13.25 -14.46 21.49
N GLU A 364 14.12 -14.92 22.40
CA GLU A 364 14.64 -14.07 23.48
C GLU A 364 15.45 -12.88 22.94
N GLN A 365 16.27 -13.08 21.90
CA GLN A 365 17.02 -12.00 21.25
C GLN A 365 16.08 -10.97 20.63
N ILE A 366 15.08 -11.41 19.85
CA ILE A 366 14.08 -10.53 19.22
C ILE A 366 13.32 -9.72 20.29
N LYS A 367 12.93 -10.35 21.40
CA LYS A 367 12.27 -9.65 22.52
C LYS A 367 13.17 -8.59 23.13
N ARG A 368 14.42 -8.91 23.45
CA ARG A 368 15.38 -7.94 24.01
C ARG A 368 15.62 -6.75 23.08
N GLN A 369 15.81 -7.01 21.79
CA GLN A 369 15.99 -5.97 20.77
C GLN A 369 14.74 -5.08 20.65
N SER A 370 13.54 -5.68 20.63
CA SER A 370 12.27 -4.96 20.49
C SER A 370 11.92 -4.11 21.71
N ASP A 371 12.15 -4.66 22.90
CA ASP A 371 11.74 -4.06 24.18
C ASP A 371 12.81 -3.11 24.75
N SER A 372 13.92 -2.91 24.03
CA SER A 372 14.96 -1.96 24.44
C SER A 372 14.35 -0.57 24.67
N ARG A 373 14.66 0.01 25.83
CA ARG A 373 14.24 1.37 26.21
C ARG A 373 15.25 2.44 25.81
N ARG A 374 16.45 2.04 25.36
CA ARG A 374 17.48 2.98 24.90
C ARG A 374 17.11 3.47 23.50
N SER A 375 16.50 4.64 23.45
CA SER A 375 16.20 5.33 22.19
C SER A 375 17.44 6.07 21.72
N LEU A 376 17.74 5.96 20.44
CA LEU A 376 18.70 6.80 19.74
C LEU A 376 17.96 7.85 18.92
N PRO A 377 18.60 9.00 18.61
CA PRO A 377 18.13 9.90 17.55
C PRO A 377 18.08 9.15 16.20
N LEU A 378 17.05 9.43 15.40
CA LEU A 378 16.86 8.75 14.10
C LEU A 378 17.96 9.05 13.09
N ASP A 379 18.64 10.18 13.21
CA ASP A 379 19.79 10.58 12.39
C ASP A 379 21.08 9.84 12.76
N GLU A 380 21.11 9.11 13.87
CA GLU A 380 22.25 8.28 14.29
C GLU A 380 22.21 6.84 13.74
N ILE A 381 21.11 6.42 13.11
CA ILE A 381 20.98 5.11 12.45
C ILE A 381 20.49 5.30 11.02
N ASN A 382 21.26 4.75 10.08
CA ASN A 382 20.81 4.51 8.72
C ASN A 382 20.36 3.05 8.58
N GLU A 383 19.35 2.77 7.76
CA GLU A 383 18.90 1.39 7.46
C GLU A 383 20.06 0.52 6.96
N ALA A 384 20.99 1.10 6.20
CA ALA A 384 22.17 0.39 5.69
C ALA A 384 23.18 -0.03 6.78
N ASP A 385 23.16 0.65 7.94
CA ASP A 385 24.12 0.46 9.03
C ASP A 385 23.46 -0.16 10.27
N ALA A 386 22.19 -0.56 10.18
CA ALA A 386 21.46 -1.20 11.27
C ALA A 386 21.87 -2.68 11.41
N ASP A 387 22.23 -3.08 12.63
CA ASP A 387 22.54 -4.47 12.98
C ASP A 387 21.28 -5.35 12.94
N PHE A 388 20.11 -4.76 13.22
CA PHE A 388 18.82 -5.44 13.16
C PHE A 388 17.66 -4.52 12.79
N MET A 389 16.61 -5.12 12.23
CA MET A 389 15.32 -4.48 12.01
C MET A 389 14.21 -5.41 12.47
N THR A 390 13.31 -4.90 13.31
CA THR A 390 12.14 -5.64 13.80
C THR A 390 10.86 -4.98 13.34
N ILE A 391 9.96 -5.77 12.75
CA ILE A 391 8.60 -5.36 12.39
C ILE A 391 7.62 -6.26 13.13
N LYS A 392 6.73 -5.67 13.92
CA LYS A 392 5.72 -6.44 14.68
C LYS A 392 4.41 -6.52 13.89
N HIS A 393 3.88 -7.74 13.79
CA HIS A 393 2.56 -8.00 13.22
C HIS A 393 1.68 -8.76 14.22
N LYS A 394 0.38 -8.48 14.19
CA LYS A 394 -0.64 -9.25 14.90
C LYS A 394 -1.40 -10.10 13.91
N VAL A 395 -1.44 -11.41 14.14
CA VAL A 395 -2.05 -12.39 13.25
C VAL A 395 -3.00 -13.29 14.03
N ARG A 396 -4.19 -13.54 13.48
CA ARG A 396 -5.16 -14.46 14.08
C ARG A 396 -4.69 -15.90 13.88
N ARG A 397 -4.87 -16.75 14.89
CA ARG A 397 -4.52 -18.18 14.73
C ARG A 397 -5.28 -18.86 13.60
N ARG A 398 -6.52 -18.44 13.38
CA ARG A 398 -7.41 -18.95 12.34
C ARG A 398 -8.11 -17.79 11.65
N LYS A 399 -8.20 -17.86 10.32
CA LYS A 399 -8.95 -16.91 9.48
C LYS A 399 -9.75 -17.70 8.46
N GLY A 400 -11.06 -17.45 8.41
CA GLY A 400 -11.99 -18.30 7.68
C GLY A 400 -11.87 -19.78 8.11
N SER A 401 -11.74 -20.65 7.12
CA SER A 401 -11.61 -22.09 7.29
C SER A 401 -10.19 -22.54 7.69
N TRP A 402 -9.19 -21.66 7.61
CA TRP A 402 -7.77 -22.02 7.61
C TRP A 402 -7.03 -21.64 8.89
N TRP A 403 -6.16 -22.55 9.36
CA TRP A 403 -5.16 -22.25 10.37
C TRP A 403 -4.03 -21.44 9.73
N GLN A 404 -3.81 -20.23 10.23
CA GLN A 404 -2.75 -19.34 9.76
C GLN A 404 -1.39 -19.76 10.33
N VAL A 405 -1.39 -20.19 11.58
CA VAL A 405 -0.25 -20.75 12.32
C VAL A 405 -0.61 -22.14 12.83
N PRO A 406 0.37 -22.96 13.27
CA PRO A 406 0.09 -24.28 13.81
C PRO A 406 -0.97 -24.27 14.90
N LYS A 407 -1.90 -25.23 14.84
CA LYS A 407 -3.01 -25.34 15.80
C LYS A 407 -2.52 -25.58 17.22
N ASP A 408 -1.37 -26.21 17.42
CA ASP A 408 -0.76 -26.50 18.72
C ASP A 408 0.18 -25.40 19.23
N LEU A 409 0.30 -24.28 18.49
CA LEU A 409 1.09 -23.13 18.93
C LEU A 409 0.60 -22.64 20.30
N LYS A 410 1.47 -22.76 21.31
CA LYS A 410 1.21 -22.24 22.66
C LYS A 410 1.20 -20.72 22.61
N VAL A 411 0.08 -20.12 22.95
CA VAL A 411 -0.01 -18.67 23.15
C VAL A 411 0.50 -18.42 24.57
N SER A 412 1.45 -17.49 24.74
CA SER A 412 1.73 -16.97 26.08
C SER A 412 0.50 -16.18 26.53
N ASP A 413 -0.05 -16.48 27.71
CA ASP A 413 -1.24 -15.82 28.29
C ASP A 413 -1.02 -14.33 28.66
N GLU A 414 -0.07 -13.66 28.01
CA GLU A 414 0.18 -12.23 28.14
C GLU A 414 -0.22 -11.54 26.85
N GLU A 415 -1.50 -11.16 26.74
CA GLU A 415 -2.01 -9.89 26.18
C GLU A 415 -3.53 -9.77 26.33
#